data_AF-A0A0P8A240-F1
#
_entry.id   AF-A0A0P8A240-F1
#
_cell.length_a   1.000
_cell.length_b   1.000
_cell.length_c   1.000
_cell.angle_alpha   90.00
_cell.angle_beta   90.00
_cell.angle_gamma   90.00
#
_symmetry.space_group_name_H-M   'P 1'
#
loop_
_entity.id
_entity.type
_entity.pdbx_description
1 polymer ?
#
loop_
_entity_poly.entity_id
_entity_poly.type
_entity_poly.pdbx_seq_one_letter_code
_entity_poly.pdbx_strand_id
1 'polypeptide(L)'
;MVELLFGKMIIEECYIQNSVHKVTMLDGNNPHYFLYLFFLYGQMGYFDSIVSRVSIAHLTREKLKEVFCLIPSIGEQKHIVKLIELESAKIDSAVSIIEKELLLLQEYRTALISEIVTGKIDVREAT
;
A
#
# COMPACT_ATOMS: atom_id res chain seq x y z
N MET A 1 2.02 -0.73 5.01
CA MET A 1 1.81 -0.70 3.56
C MET A 1 2.10 0.66 2.93
N VAL A 2 1.91 1.79 3.63
CA VAL A 2 2.20 3.13 3.06
C VAL A 2 3.59 3.67 3.46
N GLU A 3 4.14 3.28 4.61
CA GLU A 3 5.55 3.55 4.94
C GLU A 3 6.53 2.82 4.00
N LEU A 4 6.12 1.71 3.39
CA LEU A 4 6.94 0.92 2.46
C LEU A 4 7.10 1.54 1.06
N LEU A 5 6.32 2.57 0.70
CA LEU A 5 6.39 3.18 -0.63
C LEU A 5 7.19 4.49 -0.69
N PHE A 6 7.39 5.17 0.44
CA PHE A 6 7.93 6.54 0.42
C PHE A 6 8.85 6.88 1.60
N GLY A 7 9.56 5.89 2.15
CA GLY A 7 10.69 6.17 3.03
C GLY A 7 11.80 6.87 2.26
N LYS A 8 11.84 8.22 2.28
CA LYS A 8 12.87 9.12 1.69
C LYS A 8 13.69 8.48 0.55
N MET A 9 12.99 7.94 -0.44
CA MET A 9 13.64 7.25 -1.54
C MET A 9 14.18 8.36 -2.44
N ILE A 10 15.49 8.57 -2.41
CA ILE A 10 16.16 9.33 -3.47
C ILE A 10 16.00 8.46 -4.70
N ILE A 11 14.95 8.73 -5.48
CA ILE A 11 14.73 8.04 -6.74
C ILE A 11 15.88 8.51 -7.65
N GLU A 12 16.72 7.56 -8.08
CA GLU A 12 17.71 7.81 -9.12
C GLU A 12 17.02 8.35 -10.39
N GLU A 13 17.77 8.92 -11.32
CA GLU A 13 17.19 9.44 -12.55
C GLU A 13 16.33 8.37 -13.25
N CYS A 14 15.02 8.61 -13.32
CA CYS A 14 14.05 7.66 -13.84
C CYS A 14 13.13 8.33 -14.87
N TYR A 15 12.78 7.57 -15.91
CA TYR A 15 11.89 8.00 -16.98
C TYR A 15 10.53 7.31 -16.80
N ILE A 16 9.45 8.08 -16.89
CA ILE A 16 8.09 7.56 -16.78
C ILE A 16 7.44 7.41 -18.16
N GLN A 17 6.64 6.37 -18.33
CA GLN A 17 5.84 6.17 -19.54
C GLN A 17 4.75 7.26 -19.65
N ASN A 18 4.32 7.59 -20.87
CA ASN A 18 3.27 8.57 -21.15
C ASN A 18 1.94 8.34 -20.40
N SER A 19 1.69 7.11 -19.93
CA SER A 19 0.48 6.75 -19.17
C SER A 19 0.57 7.08 -17.68
N VAL A 20 1.69 7.60 -17.19
CA VAL A 20 1.93 7.93 -15.79
C VAL A 20 2.10 9.44 -15.63
N HIS A 21 1.42 10.01 -14.63
CA HIS A 21 1.59 11.41 -14.26
C HIS A 21 2.54 11.56 -13.09
N LYS A 22 3.52 12.46 -13.23
CA LYS A 22 4.28 12.97 -12.09
C LYS A 22 3.56 14.19 -11.52
N VAL A 23 3.17 14.10 -10.25
CA VAL A 23 2.58 15.22 -9.51
C VAL A 23 3.58 15.69 -8.47
N THR A 24 3.93 16.98 -8.53
CA THR A 24 4.80 17.63 -7.55
C THR A 24 3.98 18.62 -6.74
N MET A 25 4.09 18.53 -5.41
CA MET A 25 3.40 19.46 -4.52
C MET A 25 4.18 20.78 -4.41
N LEU A 26 3.45 21.89 -4.34
CA LEU A 26 4.02 23.21 -4.05
C LEU A 26 4.45 23.30 -2.58
N ASP A 27 5.37 24.21 -2.30
CA ASP A 27 5.84 24.47 -0.93
C ASP A 27 4.68 24.75 0.03
N GLY A 28 4.81 24.27 1.27
CA GLY A 28 3.76 24.39 2.29
C GLY A 28 2.69 23.29 2.24
N ASN A 29 2.83 22.29 1.36
CA ASN A 29 1.95 21.13 1.28
C ASN A 29 2.67 19.84 1.64
N ASN A 30 1.97 18.92 2.31
CA ASN A 30 2.48 17.59 2.65
C ASN A 30 2.12 16.58 1.54
N PRO A 31 3.10 15.99 0.82
CA PRO A 31 2.82 15.02 -0.24
C PRO A 31 2.03 13.78 0.20
N HIS A 32 2.24 13.31 1.43
CA HIS A 32 1.53 12.14 1.96
C HIS A 32 0.04 12.42 2.15
N TYR A 33 -0.33 13.65 2.50
CA TYR A 33 -1.73 14.04 2.61
C TYR A 33 -2.46 13.89 1.26
N PHE A 34 -1.86 14.41 0.19
CA PHE A 34 -2.42 14.30 -1.16
C PHE A 34 -2.40 12.87 -1.69
N LEU A 35 -1.41 12.07 -1.32
CA LEU A 35 -1.39 10.63 -1.61
C LEU A 35 -2.62 9.94 -1.00
N TYR A 36 -2.89 10.16 0.28
CA TYR A 36 -4.06 9.58 0.96
C TYR A 36 -5.38 10.12 0.39
N LEU A 37 -5.45 11.41 0.06
CA LEU A 37 -6.62 12.03 -0.56
C LEU A 37 -6.92 11.42 -1.94
N PHE A 38 -5.90 11.26 -2.79
CA PHE A 38 -6.07 10.63 -4.10
C PHE A 38 -6.39 9.14 -3.97
N PHE A 39 -5.83 8.44 -3.00
CA PHE A 39 -6.22 7.07 -2.73
C PHE A 39 -7.71 6.97 -2.38
N LEU A 40 -8.21 7.86 -1.51
CA LEU A 40 -9.63 7.95 -1.19
C LEU A 40 -10.48 8.23 -2.43
N TYR A 41 -10.11 9.21 -3.26
CA TYR A 41 -10.81 9.51 -4.51
C TYR A 41 -10.83 8.34 -5.48
N GLY A 42 -9.73 7.59 -5.58
CA GLY A 42 -9.68 6.35 -6.37
C GLY A 42 -10.66 5.30 -5.86
N GLN A 43 -10.68 5.06 -4.55
CA GLN A 43 -11.62 4.12 -3.92
C GLN A 43 -13.09 4.54 -4.07
N MET A 44 -13.36 5.85 -4.10
CA MET A 44 -14.70 6.38 -4.33
C MET A 44 -15.11 6.37 -5.81
N GLY A 45 -14.25 5.93 -6.73
CA GLY A 45 -14.52 5.95 -8.17
C GLY A 45 -14.54 7.36 -8.77
N TYR A 46 -13.98 8.37 -8.08
CA TYR A 46 -13.97 9.74 -8.55
C TYR A 46 -13.19 9.87 -9.87
N PHE A 47 -12.00 9.28 -9.94
CA PHE A 47 -11.22 9.28 -11.18
C PHE A 47 -11.95 8.58 -12.32
N ASP A 48 -12.62 7.45 -12.03
CA ASP A 48 -13.43 6.70 -13.00
C ASP A 48 -14.64 7.49 -13.53
N SER A 49 -15.09 8.51 -12.80
CA SER A 49 -16.20 9.39 -13.19
C SER A 49 -15.77 10.53 -14.11
N ILE A 50 -14.51 10.95 -14.06
CA ILE A 50 -13.99 12.09 -14.84
C ILE A 50 -13.19 11.67 -16.07
N VAL A 51 -12.84 10.39 -16.19
CA VAL A 51 -12.16 9.83 -17.37
C VAL A 51 -13.15 9.53 -18.50
N SER A 52 -12.75 9.85 -19.74
CA SER A 52 -13.54 9.51 -20.93
C SER A 52 -13.49 8.00 -21.19
N ARG A 53 -14.65 7.39 -21.45
CA ARG A 53 -14.81 5.94 -21.63
C ARG A 53 -15.03 5.50 -23.09
N VAL A 54 -14.74 6.37 -24.06
CA VAL A 54 -14.90 6.02 -25.49
C VAL A 54 -13.91 4.92 -25.90
N SER A 55 -12.78 4.79 -25.20
CA SER A 55 -11.82 3.68 -25.29
C SER A 55 -11.14 3.41 -23.92
N ILE A 56 -9.84 3.06 -23.86
CA ILE A 56 -9.10 2.85 -22.60
C ILE A 56 -9.26 4.09 -21.71
N ALA A 57 -9.76 3.89 -20.49
CA ALA A 57 -9.91 4.95 -19.50
C ALA A 57 -8.56 5.65 -19.29
N HIS A 58 -8.48 6.91 -19.69
CA HIS A 58 -7.25 7.69 -19.61
C HIS A 58 -7.53 9.00 -18.87
N LEU A 59 -6.88 9.15 -17.72
CA LEU A 59 -6.87 10.40 -16.97
C LEU A 59 -5.87 11.33 -17.66
N THR A 60 -6.36 12.26 -18.47
CA THR A 60 -5.49 13.25 -19.12
C THR A 60 -4.94 14.25 -18.11
N ARG A 61 -3.85 14.94 -18.47
CA ARG A 61 -3.28 16.00 -17.64
C ARG A 61 -4.30 17.11 -17.36
N GLU A 62 -5.13 17.44 -18.33
CA GLU A 62 -6.16 18.47 -18.25
C GLU A 62 -7.21 18.06 -17.21
N LYS A 63 -7.68 16.81 -17.26
CA LYS A 63 -8.62 16.29 -16.27
C LYS A 63 -8.02 16.16 -14.88
N LEU A 64 -6.75 15.79 -14.78
CA LEU A 64 -6.04 15.75 -13.50
C LEU A 64 -5.96 17.15 -12.84
N LYS A 65 -5.81 18.23 -13.62
CA LYS A 65 -5.82 19.60 -13.10
C LYS A 65 -7.19 20.06 -12.60
N GLU A 66 -8.27 19.46 -13.09
CA GLU A 66 -9.64 19.76 -12.68
C GLU A 66 -10.05 19.04 -11.39
N VAL A 67 -9.19 18.15 -10.87
CA VAL A 67 -9.45 17.40 -9.63
C VAL A 67 -9.57 18.36 -8.46
N PHE A 68 -10.75 18.43 -7.87
CA PHE A 68 -11.00 19.24 -6.68
C PHE A 68 -10.25 18.66 -5.48
N CYS A 69 -9.40 19.46 -4.85
CA CYS A 69 -8.64 19.06 -3.67
C CYS A 69 -8.98 19.94 -2.47
N LEU A 70 -9.26 19.31 -1.33
CA LEU A 70 -9.30 20.00 -0.04
C LEU A 70 -7.86 20.28 0.39
N ILE A 71 -7.54 21.53 0.71
CA ILE A 71 -6.20 21.94 1.11
C ILE A 71 -6.26 22.61 2.49
N PRO A 72 -6.30 21.82 3.58
CA PRO A 72 -6.29 22.37 4.93
C PRO A 72 -4.91 22.94 5.28
N SER A 73 -4.77 23.53 6.47
CA SER A 73 -3.48 24.06 6.92
C SER A 73 -2.40 22.96 7.00
N ILE A 74 -1.13 23.31 6.81
CA ILE A 74 -0.03 22.33 6.87
C ILE A 74 0.03 21.58 8.22
N GLY A 75 -0.37 22.23 9.31
CA GLY A 75 -0.46 21.59 10.63
C GLY A 75 -1.52 20.49 10.65
N GLU A 76 -2.69 20.77 10.08
CA GLU A 76 -3.78 19.82 9.94
C GLU A 76 -3.45 18.68 8.96
N GLN A 77 -2.82 18.99 7.83
CA GLN A 77 -2.33 17.97 6.89
C GLN A 77 -1.39 16.98 7.59
N LYS A 78 -0.42 17.49 8.38
CA LYS A 78 0.50 16.64 9.16
C LYS A 78 -0.22 15.82 10.23
N HIS A 79 -1.21 16.41 10.90
CA HIS A 79 -2.00 15.72 11.90
C HIS A 79 -2.78 14.54 11.30
N ILE A 80 -3.47 14.77 10.18
CA ILE A 80 -4.21 13.74 9.44
C ILE A 80 -3.28 12.62 9.00
N VAL A 81 -2.15 12.95 8.37
CA VAL A 81 -1.14 11.97 7.93
C VAL A 81 -0.67 11.11 9.10
N LYS A 82 -0.32 11.74 10.23
CA LYS A 82 0.14 11.02 11.42
C LYS A 82 -0.90 10.05 11.98
N LEU A 83 -2.18 10.43 11.97
CA LEU A 83 -3.26 9.53 12.41
C LEU A 83 -3.40 8.33 11.48
N ILE A 84 -3.38 8.55 10.16
CA ILE A 84 -3.47 7.47 9.17
C ILE A 84 -2.28 6.52 9.29
N GLU A 85 -1.07 7.05 9.45
CA GLU A 85 0.14 6.25 9.64
C GLU A 85 0.10 5.43 10.93
N LEU A 86 -0.36 6.01 12.05
CA LEU A 86 -0.50 5.30 13.32
C LEU A 86 -1.46 4.12 13.22
N GLU A 87 -2.63 4.32 12.60
CA GLU A 87 -3.61 3.23 12.45
C GLU A 87 -3.13 2.18 11.43
N SER A 88 -2.49 2.61 10.34
CA SER A 88 -1.89 1.71 9.36
C SER A 88 -0.79 0.85 9.96
N ALA A 89 0.05 1.41 10.84
CA ALA A 89 1.13 0.69 11.50
C ALA A 89 0.61 -0.45 12.41
N LYS A 90 -0.55 -0.28 13.06
CA LYS A 90 -1.18 -1.35 13.84
C LYS A 90 -1.59 -2.51 12.95
N ILE A 91 -2.19 -2.21 11.79
CA ILE A 91 -2.59 -3.22 10.80
C ILE A 91 -1.35 -3.93 10.26
N ASP A 92 -0.33 -3.18 9.87
CA ASP A 92 0.94 -3.73 9.36
C ASP A 92 1.62 -4.65 10.39
N SER A 93 1.59 -4.28 11.67
CA SER A 93 2.11 -5.13 12.74
C SER A 93 1.32 -6.42 12.88
N ALA A 94 -0.01 -6.38 12.79
CA ALA A 94 -0.85 -7.57 12.85
C ALA A 94 -0.58 -8.50 11.64
N VAL A 95 -0.47 -7.94 10.44
CA VAL A 95 -0.12 -8.69 9.22
C VAL A 95 1.24 -9.37 9.39
N SER A 96 2.25 -8.66 9.87
CA SER A 96 3.59 -9.23 10.07
C SER A 96 3.62 -10.39 11.08
N ILE A 97 2.79 -10.33 12.12
CA ILE A 97 2.66 -11.43 13.09
C ILE A 97 2.06 -12.66 12.41
N ILE A 98 0.97 -12.47 11.66
CA ILE A 98 0.28 -13.57 10.96
C ILE A 98 1.20 -14.22 9.92
N GLU A 99 1.97 -13.43 9.17
CA GLU A 99 2.93 -13.95 8.19
C GLU A 99 4.03 -14.79 8.85
N LYS A 100 4.51 -14.39 10.02
CA LYS A 100 5.49 -15.18 10.80
C LYS A 100 4.89 -16.48 11.32
N GLU A 101 3.67 -16.44 11.84
CA GLU A 101 2.96 -17.65 12.28
C GLU A 101 2.75 -18.62 11.12
N LEU A 102 2.38 -18.13 9.94
CA LEU A 102 2.21 -18.95 8.75
C LEU A 102 3.52 -19.65 8.36
N LEU A 103 4.65 -18.93 8.39
CA LEU A 103 5.96 -19.51 8.11
C LEU A 103 6.33 -20.61 9.12
N LEU A 104 6.13 -20.36 10.41
CA LEU A 104 6.40 -21.35 11.46
C LEU A 104 5.54 -22.60 11.31
N LEU A 105 4.27 -22.46 10.95
CA LEU A 105 3.38 -23.60 10.68
C LEU A 105 3.84 -24.41 9.46
N GLN A 106 4.36 -23.75 8.41
CA GLN A 106 4.91 -24.42 7.24
C GLN A 106 6.20 -25.18 7.57
N GLU A 107 7.10 -24.59 8.35
CA GLU A 107 8.32 -25.23 8.85
C GLU A 107 7.98 -26.43 9.72
N TYR A 108 7.06 -26.28 10.68
CA TYR A 108 6.61 -27.36 11.55
C TYR A 108 6.01 -28.52 10.76
N ARG A 109 5.12 -28.24 9.80
CA ARG A 109 4.55 -29.28 8.93
C ARG A 109 5.64 -30.04 8.16
N THR A 110 6.64 -29.32 7.64
CA THR A 110 7.74 -29.92 6.88
C THR A 110 8.61 -30.79 7.76
N ALA A 111 8.96 -30.32 8.96
CA ALA A 111 9.71 -31.09 9.95
C ALA A 111 8.94 -32.35 10.38
N LEU A 112 7.65 -32.23 10.69
CA LEU A 112 6.79 -33.35 11.10
C LEU A 112 6.72 -34.43 10.00
N ILE A 113 6.52 -34.03 8.73
CA ILE A 113 6.55 -34.96 7.60
C ILE A 113 7.93 -35.64 7.51
N SER A 114 9.02 -34.88 7.65
CA SER A 114 10.37 -35.42 7.62
C SER A 114 10.61 -36.43 8.74
N GLU A 115 10.16 -36.15 9.96
CA GLU A 115 10.28 -37.03 11.12
C GLU A 115 9.46 -38.31 10.95
N ILE A 116 8.26 -38.23 10.39
CA ILE A 116 7.43 -39.40 10.07
C ILE A 116 8.10 -40.26 8.98
N VAL A 117 8.55 -39.65 7.88
CA VAL A 117 9.16 -40.40 6.75
C VAL A 117 10.52 -40.98 7.11
N THR A 118 11.27 -40.33 8.01
CA THR A 118 12.53 -40.86 8.54
C THR A 118 12.33 -41.87 9.67
N GLY A 119 11.08 -42.18 10.05
CA GLY A 119 10.75 -43.15 11.09
C GLY A 119 11.13 -42.71 12.50
N LYS A 120 11.42 -41.42 12.71
CA LYS A 120 11.65 -40.85 14.05
C LYS A 120 10.36 -40.76 14.87
N ILE A 121 9.22 -40.65 14.19
CA ILE A 121 7.88 -40.70 14.77
C ILE A 121 7.15 -41.90 14.15
N ASP A 122 6.75 -42.89 14.96
CA ASP A 122 5.95 -44.02 14.49
C ASP A 122 4.46 -43.70 14.56
N VAL A 123 3.82 -43.62 13.40
CA VAL A 123 2.41 -43.27 13.23
C VAL A 123 1.47 -44.42 13.61
N ARG A 124 2.00 -45.62 13.88
CA ARG A 124 1.21 -46.82 14.22
C ARG A 124 0.81 -46.91 15.70
N GLU A 125 1.47 -46.17 16.59
CA GLU A 125 1.12 -46.11 18.02
C GLU A 125 0.08 -45.01 18.35
N ALA A 126 -0.27 -44.16 17.38
CA ALA A 126 -1.17 -43.02 17.57
C ALA A 126 -2.66 -43.34 17.34
N THR A 127 -3.05 -44.62 17.29
CA THR A 127 -4.46 -45.08 17.11
C THR A 127 -5.01 -45.63 18.42
#